data_AF-A0A3R8VC19-F1
#
_entry.id   AF-A0A3R8VC19-F1
#
_cell.length_a   1.000
_cell.length_b   1.000
_cell.length_c   1.000
_cell.angle_alpha   90.00
_cell.angle_beta   90.00
_cell.angle_gamma   90.00
#
_symmetry.space_group_name_H-M   'P 1'
#
loop_
_entity.id
_entity.type
_entity.pdbx_description
1 polymer ?
#
loop_
_entity_poly.entity_id
_entity_poly.type
_entity_poly.pdbx_seq_one_letter_code
_entity_poly.pdbx_strand_id
1 'polypeptide(L)'
;MQEKIQPLVFPAPSLPQLNEDGTLSIASIRGGVEVTIPVYPGMKAGDQVTVPWEGTPAHPEIGFAAIHTVTSDIEPRTYLIPSLDVHDKWKKLKVWYYIKNVGESEAVTVDVVA
;
A
#
# COMPACT_ATOMS: atom_id res chain seq x y z
N MET A 1 -13.27 -22.70 27.26
CA MET A 1 -12.45 -22.65 26.04
C MET A 1 -12.21 -21.18 25.75
N GLN A 2 -10.99 -20.69 25.92
CA GLN A 2 -10.68 -19.27 25.79
C GLN A 2 -10.56 -19.00 24.30
N GLU A 3 -11.57 -18.37 23.69
CA GLU A 3 -11.48 -17.84 22.33
C GLU A 3 -10.35 -16.82 22.35
N LYS A 4 -9.19 -17.25 21.83
CA LYS A 4 -8.03 -16.39 21.65
C LYS A 4 -8.46 -15.36 20.61
N ILE A 5 -8.87 -14.19 21.08
CA ILE A 5 -9.17 -13.03 20.24
C ILE A 5 -7.84 -12.69 19.55
N GLN A 6 -7.58 -13.30 18.41
CA GLN A 6 -6.44 -12.94 17.59
C GLN A 6 -6.76 -11.52 17.12
N PRO A 7 -5.91 -10.51 17.41
CA PRO A 7 -6.11 -9.19 16.83
C PRO A 7 -6.23 -9.40 15.31
N LEU A 8 -7.21 -8.75 14.70
CA LEU A 8 -7.38 -8.81 13.25
C LEU A 8 -6.18 -8.11 12.62
N VAL A 9 -5.12 -8.89 12.36
CA VAL A 9 -3.89 -8.38 11.74
C VAL A 9 -4.11 -8.42 10.24
N PHE A 10 -4.21 -7.24 9.66
CA PHE A 10 -4.29 -7.08 8.21
C PHE A 10 -2.88 -7.23 7.61
N PRO A 11 -2.70 -8.11 6.61
CA PRO A 11 -1.40 -8.31 5.98
C PRO A 11 -0.89 -7.01 5.38
N ALA A 12 0.40 -6.72 5.48
CA ALA A 12 0.98 -5.54 4.88
C ALA A 12 0.84 -5.56 3.34
N PRO A 13 0.72 -4.40 2.68
CA PRO A 13 0.75 -4.34 1.21
C PRO A 13 2.10 -4.81 0.68
N SER A 14 2.15 -5.30 -0.55
CA SER A 14 3.38 -5.75 -1.21
C SER A 14 3.69 -4.86 -2.41
N LEU A 15 4.96 -4.61 -2.65
CA LEU A 15 5.45 -3.81 -3.78
C LEU A 15 6.19 -4.78 -4.73
N PRO A 16 5.57 -5.23 -5.84
CA PRO A 16 6.15 -6.27 -6.69
C PRO A 16 7.43 -5.82 -7.42
N GLN A 17 7.66 -4.51 -7.54
CA GLN A 17 8.85 -3.95 -8.18
C GLN A 17 10.03 -3.71 -7.23
N LEU A 18 9.98 -4.23 -6.00
CA LEU A 18 11.15 -4.17 -5.11
C LEU A 18 12.29 -5.00 -5.68
N ASN A 19 13.50 -4.50 -5.45
CA ASN A 19 14.73 -5.22 -5.72
C ASN A 19 14.87 -6.41 -4.74
N GLU A 20 15.80 -7.33 -5.02
CA GLU A 20 16.05 -8.51 -4.17
C GLU A 20 16.49 -8.15 -2.73
N ASP A 21 17.06 -6.96 -2.53
CA ASP A 21 17.45 -6.40 -1.23
C ASP A 21 16.30 -5.68 -0.52
N GLY A 22 15.10 -5.63 -1.12
CA GLY A 22 13.92 -4.97 -0.54
C GLY A 22 13.89 -3.45 -0.73
N THR A 23 14.77 -2.90 -1.57
CA THR A 23 14.79 -1.48 -1.92
C THR A 23 13.99 -1.20 -3.18
N LEU A 24 13.62 0.07 -3.37
CA LEU A 24 12.84 0.54 -4.50
C LEU A 24 13.70 1.45 -5.37
N SER A 25 14.01 1.03 -6.60
CA SER A 25 14.81 1.84 -7.52
C SER A 25 13.98 2.99 -8.12
N ILE A 26 14.49 4.23 -8.05
CA ILE A 26 13.91 5.42 -8.70
C ILE A 26 13.67 5.15 -10.18
N ALA A 27 14.59 4.44 -10.85
CA ALA A 27 14.43 4.06 -12.25
C ALA A 27 13.19 3.17 -12.51
N SER A 28 12.89 2.24 -11.60
CA SER A 28 11.75 1.32 -11.70
C SER A 28 10.41 1.99 -11.43
N ILE A 29 10.40 3.12 -10.71
CA ILE A 29 9.17 3.81 -10.31
C ILE A 29 8.85 5.06 -11.14
N ARG A 30 9.63 5.34 -12.20
CA ARG A 30 9.33 6.44 -13.13
C ARG A 30 7.96 6.32 -13.79
N GLY A 31 7.43 5.11 -13.92
CA GLY A 31 6.08 4.83 -14.42
C GLY A 31 4.99 4.85 -13.36
N GLY A 32 5.35 5.04 -12.08
CA GLY A 32 4.48 4.87 -10.92
C GLY A 32 4.93 3.70 -10.02
N VAL A 33 4.27 3.54 -8.89
CA VAL A 33 4.53 2.45 -7.94
C VAL A 33 3.34 1.52 -7.85
N GLU A 34 3.54 0.23 -8.09
CA GLU A 34 2.51 -0.79 -7.94
C GLU A 34 2.46 -1.24 -6.48
N VAL A 35 1.28 -1.18 -5.88
CA VAL A 35 1.01 -1.56 -4.50
C VAL A 35 -0.06 -2.65 -4.52
N THR A 36 0.33 -3.87 -4.22
CA THR A 36 -0.56 -5.02 -4.17
C THR A 36 -1.08 -5.24 -2.75
N ILE A 37 -2.38 -5.12 -2.56
CA ILE A 37 -3.07 -5.52 -1.33
C ILE A 37 -3.45 -6.99 -1.46
N PRO A 38 -2.92 -7.87 -0.60
CA PRO A 38 -3.33 -9.27 -0.58
C PRO A 38 -4.76 -9.41 -0.02
N VAL A 39 -5.39 -10.56 -0.29
CA VAL A 39 -6.68 -10.90 0.32
C VAL A 39 -6.51 -10.91 1.85
N TYR A 40 -7.29 -10.07 2.53
CA TYR A 40 -7.24 -9.95 3.98
C TYR A 40 -8.36 -10.76 4.68
N PRO A 41 -8.16 -11.15 5.95
CA PRO A 41 -9.18 -11.89 6.69
C PRO A 41 -10.49 -11.09 6.81
N GLY A 42 -11.61 -11.70 6.42
CA GLY A 42 -12.93 -11.04 6.46
C GLY A 42 -13.22 -10.10 5.30
N MET A 43 -12.41 -10.13 4.23
CA MET A 43 -12.67 -9.40 2.98
C MET A 43 -14.05 -9.76 2.41
N LYS A 44 -14.84 -8.72 2.12
CA LYS A 44 -16.18 -8.87 1.55
C LYS A 44 -16.46 -7.81 0.49
N ALA A 45 -17.37 -8.14 -0.42
CA ALA A 45 -17.91 -7.19 -1.38
C ALA A 45 -18.48 -5.96 -0.64
N GLY A 46 -18.13 -4.77 -1.12
CA GLY A 46 -18.54 -3.49 -0.53
C GLY A 46 -17.55 -2.89 0.48
N ASP A 47 -16.47 -3.58 0.84
CA ASP A 47 -15.42 -2.98 1.66
C ASP A 47 -14.76 -1.81 0.93
N GLN A 48 -14.66 -0.65 1.57
CA GLN A 48 -13.92 0.49 1.04
C GLN A 48 -12.49 0.44 1.57
N VAL A 49 -11.54 0.14 0.69
CA VAL A 49 -10.11 0.08 0.98
C VAL A 49 -9.46 1.36 0.48
N THR A 50 -8.80 2.08 1.38
CA THR A 50 -8.03 3.27 1.04
C THR A 50 -6.55 2.97 1.23
N VAL A 51 -5.73 3.38 0.28
CA VAL A 51 -4.29 3.12 0.22
C VAL A 51 -3.54 4.45 0.27
N PRO A 52 -3.26 4.96 1.47
CA PRO A 52 -2.36 6.10 1.62
C PRO A 52 -0.89 5.70 1.43
N TRP A 53 -0.12 6.66 0.93
CA TRP A 53 1.33 6.57 0.82
C TRP A 53 1.99 7.87 1.27
N GLU A 54 3.22 7.75 1.74
CA GLU A 54 4.05 8.88 2.18
C GLU A 54 5.47 8.69 1.66
N GLY A 55 5.93 9.62 0.83
CA GLY A 55 7.30 9.70 0.39
C GLY A 55 8.12 10.66 1.26
N THR A 56 9.36 10.30 1.59
CA THR A 56 10.31 11.16 2.32
C THR A 56 11.45 11.59 1.40
N PRO A 57 11.78 12.90 1.28
CA PRO A 57 11.13 14.03 1.93
C PRO A 57 9.71 14.25 1.41
N ALA A 58 8.81 14.66 2.31
CA ALA A 58 7.43 14.98 1.97
C ALA A 58 7.43 16.09 0.90
N HIS A 59 6.70 15.86 -0.18
CA HIS A 59 6.52 16.87 -1.21
C HIS A 59 5.32 17.76 -0.84
N PRO A 60 5.38 19.08 -1.10
CA PRO A 60 4.26 19.99 -0.79
C PRO A 60 3.01 19.77 -1.65
N GLU A 61 3.08 18.95 -2.71
CA GLU A 61 1.90 18.59 -3.50
C GLU A 61 1.07 17.53 -2.79
N ILE A 62 -0.24 17.71 -2.83
CA ILE A 62 -1.23 16.88 -2.15
C ILE A 62 -1.26 15.51 -2.85
N GLY A 63 -0.57 14.52 -2.28
CA GLY A 63 -0.75 13.13 -2.66
C GLY A 63 -2.15 12.65 -2.25
N PHE A 64 -2.96 12.22 -3.21
CA PHE A 64 -4.29 11.68 -2.92
C PHE A 64 -4.20 10.18 -2.74
N ALA A 65 -4.54 9.66 -1.56
CA ALA A 65 -4.65 8.22 -1.33
C ALA A 65 -5.59 7.57 -2.36
N ALA A 66 -5.19 6.43 -2.92
CA ALA A 66 -6.05 5.67 -3.82
C ALA A 66 -7.20 5.07 -3.01
N ILE A 67 -8.45 5.36 -3.39
CA ILE A 67 -9.64 4.78 -2.76
C ILE A 67 -10.23 3.75 -3.70
N HIS A 68 -10.49 2.57 -3.16
CA HIS A 68 -11.05 1.45 -3.90
C HIS A 68 -12.18 0.79 -3.13
N THR A 69 -13.10 0.18 -3.87
CA THR A 69 -14.17 -0.61 -3.26
C THR A 69 -14.04 -2.05 -3.72
N VAL A 70 -13.94 -2.98 -2.78
CA VAL A 70 -13.91 -4.41 -3.05
C VAL A 70 -15.20 -4.79 -3.77
N THR A 71 -15.07 -5.22 -5.02
CA THR A 71 -16.17 -5.83 -5.78
C THR A 71 -16.29 -7.30 -5.38
N SER A 72 -17.35 -7.99 -5.81
CA SER A 72 -17.66 -9.36 -5.35
C SER A 72 -16.52 -10.39 -5.47
N ASP A 73 -15.51 -10.10 -6.27
CA ASP A 73 -14.28 -10.87 -6.41
C ASP A 73 -13.30 -10.60 -5.26
N ILE A 74 -13.09 -11.65 -4.45
CA ILE A 74 -12.14 -11.71 -3.33
C ILE A 74 -10.76 -12.11 -3.89
N GLU A 75 -10.07 -11.13 -4.44
CA GLU A 75 -8.76 -11.29 -5.09
C GLU A 75 -7.76 -10.23 -4.61
N PRO A 76 -6.43 -10.50 -4.69
CA PRO A 76 -5.42 -9.49 -4.47
C PRO A 76 -5.61 -8.32 -5.45
N ARG A 77 -5.45 -7.09 -4.97
CA ARG A 77 -5.64 -5.90 -5.81
C ARG A 77 -4.39 -5.05 -5.87
N THR A 78 -3.99 -4.72 -7.08
CA THR A 78 -2.87 -3.83 -7.34
C THR A 78 -3.36 -2.41 -7.59
N TYR A 79 -2.79 -1.47 -6.85
CA TYR A 79 -2.99 -0.03 -6.98
C TYR A 79 -1.76 0.59 -7.58
N LEU A 80 -1.94 1.63 -8.38
CA LEU A 80 -0.83 2.40 -8.93
C LEU A 80 -0.76 3.74 -8.21
N ILE A 81 0.35 4.00 -7.51
CA ILE A 81 0.77 5.35 -7.16
C ILE A 81 1.18 6.01 -8.47
N PRO A 82 0.47 7.03 -8.94
CA PRO A 82 0.78 7.69 -10.20
C PRO A 82 2.22 8.22 -10.21
N SER A 83 2.87 8.19 -11.37
CA SER A 83 4.21 8.81 -11.52
C SER A 83 4.22 10.31 -11.22
N LEU A 84 3.06 10.97 -11.24
CA LEU A 84 2.89 12.37 -10.82
C LEU A 84 3.21 12.57 -9.32
N ASP A 85 2.88 11.59 -8.48
CA ASP A 85 3.16 11.61 -7.04
C ASP A 85 4.58 11.11 -6.73
N VAL A 86 5.26 10.48 -7.69
CA VAL A 86 6.61 9.92 -7.50
C VAL A 86 7.66 11.00 -7.76
N HIS A 87 8.53 11.22 -6.78
CA HIS A 87 9.60 12.21 -6.89
C HIS A 87 10.99 11.57 -6.87
N ASP A 88 11.90 12.07 -7.71
CA ASP A 88 13.29 11.61 -7.81
C ASP A 88 14.09 11.78 -6.50
N LYS A 89 13.61 12.69 -5.64
CA LYS A 89 14.24 12.98 -4.35
C LYS A 89 13.83 12.04 -3.23
N TRP A 90 12.85 11.15 -3.47
CA TRP A 90 12.44 10.19 -2.45
C TRP A 90 13.61 9.31 -2.02
N LYS A 91 13.73 9.19 -0.71
CA LYS A 91 14.67 8.31 0.00
C LYS A 91 13.96 7.18 0.70
N LYS A 92 12.68 7.37 1.04
CA LYS A 92 11.82 6.34 1.61
C LYS A 92 10.42 6.48 1.07
N LEU A 93 9.75 5.35 0.90
CA LEU A 93 8.34 5.27 0.60
C LEU A 93 7.68 4.41 1.68
N LYS A 94 6.67 4.97 2.34
CA LYS A 94 5.82 4.27 3.30
C LYS A 94 4.44 4.11 2.69
N VAL A 95 3.92 2.89 2.65
CA VAL A 95 2.60 2.56 2.08
C VAL A 95 1.85 1.68 3.07
N TRP A 96 0.57 1.99 3.27
CA TRP A 96 -0.33 1.17 4.07
C TRP A 96 -1.72 1.22 3.46
N TYR A 97 -2.63 0.38 3.92
CA TYR A 97 -4.03 0.49 3.58
C TYR A 97 -4.90 0.41 4.83
N TYR A 98 -6.12 0.91 4.71
CA TYR A 98 -7.13 0.71 5.73
C TYR A 98 -8.49 0.46 5.09
N ILE A 99 -9.28 -0.35 5.76
CA ILE A 99 -10.65 -0.66 5.37
C ILE A 99 -11.56 0.19 6.25
N LYS A 100 -12.39 1.01 5.60
CA LYS A 100 -13.31 1.92 6.28
C LYS A 100 -14.22 1.14 7.25
N ASN A 101 -14.30 1.62 8.49
CA ASN A 101 -15.07 1.01 9.58
C ASN A 101 -14.63 -0.42 9.98
N VAL A 102 -13.43 -0.85 9.60
CA VAL A 102 -12.94 -2.20 9.87
C VAL A 102 -11.57 -2.17 10.56
N GLY A 103 -10.57 -1.52 9.97
CA GLY A 103 -9.22 -1.44 10.56
C GLY A 103 -8.13 -1.04 9.56
N GLU A 104 -6.90 -0.95 10.03
CA GLU A 104 -5.71 -0.58 9.23
C GLU A 104 -4.70 -1.73 9.13
N SER A 105 -3.95 -1.75 8.04
CA SER A 105 -2.84 -2.67 7.82
C SER A 105 -1.55 -2.20 8.47
N GLU A 106 -0.62 -3.14 8.63
CA GLU A 106 0.77 -2.77 8.81
C GLU A 106 1.26 -1.94 7.62
N ALA A 107 2.13 -0.98 7.90
CA ALA A 107 2.75 -0.15 6.88
C ALA A 107 4.04 -0.81 6.36
N VAL A 108 4.18 -0.90 5.05
CA VAL A 108 5.45 -1.23 4.41
C VAL A 108 6.24 0.05 4.23
N THR A 109 7.48 0.06 4.72
CA THR A 109 8.43 1.14 4.47
C THR A 109 9.61 0.57 3.70
N VAL A 110 9.93 1.18 2.56
CA VAL A 110 11.05 0.77 1.71
C VAL A 110 11.98 1.95 1.47
N ASP A 111 13.28 1.66 1.40
CA ASP A 111 14.28 2.64 1.02
C ASP A 111 14.28 2.81 -0.50
N VAL A 112 14.31 4.07 -0.93
CA VAL A 112 14.28 4.46 -2.33
C VAL A 112 15.70 4.80 -2.76
N VAL A 113 16.21 4.02 -3.72
CA VAL A 113 17.59 4.06 -4.21
C VAL A 113 17.63 4.56 -5.65
N ALA A 114 18.73 5.21 -6.04
CA ALA A 114 18.89 5.76 -7.38
C ALA A 114 19.32 4.70 -8.40
#